data_AF-A0A0B8NKY0-F1
#
_entry.id   AF-A0A0B8NKY0-F1
#
_cell.length_a   1.000
_cell.length_b   1.000
_cell.length_c   1.000
_cell.angle_alpha   90.00
_cell.angle_beta   90.00
_cell.angle_gamma   90.00
#
_symmetry.space_group_name_H-M   'P 1'
#
loop_
_entity.id
_entity.type
_entity.pdbx_description
1 polymer ?
#
loop_
_entity_poly.entity_id
_entity_poly.type
_entity_poly.pdbx_seq_one_letter_code
_entity_poly.pdbx_strand_id
1 'polypeptide(L)' 'MHTSPNDSNLYRSLILDNQLKVILVQDSEATRSAASLAVRVGHFDDPADREGLAHFLEHMLF' A
#
# COMPACT_ATOMS: atom_id res chain seq x y z
N MET A 1 15.60 1.37 7.96
CA MET A 1 14.84 0.13 7.69
C MET A 1 15.58 -0.98 8.39
N HIS A 2 14.89 -1.79 9.19
CA HIS A 2 15.50 -2.95 9.82
C HIS A 2 15.11 -4.17 8.98
N THR A 3 16.07 -4.79 8.32
CA THR A 3 15.86 -6.01 7.51
C THR A 3 16.37 -7.22 8.28
N SER A 4 15.81 -8.39 7.99
CA SER A 4 16.32 -9.64 8.56
C SER A 4 17.71 -9.94 7.99
N PRO A 5 18.64 -10.53 8.78
CA PRO A 5 19.93 -10.96 8.26
C PRO A 5 19.84 -12.00 7.12
N ASN A 6 18.71 -12.71 7.01
CA ASN A 6 18.46 -13.71 5.96
C ASN A 6 17.60 -13.18 4.80
N ASP A 7 17.35 -11.87 4.75
CA ASP A 7 16.61 -11.22 3.66
C ASP A 7 17.61 -10.55 2.71
N SER A 8 17.74 -11.10 1.49
CA SER A 8 18.65 -10.61 0.45
C SER A 8 18.05 -9.50 -0.41
N ASN A 9 16.81 -9.07 -0.16
CA ASN A 9 16.17 -8.03 -0.96
C ASN A 9 16.78 -6.66 -0.67
N LEU A 10 16.80 -5.80 -1.70
CA LEU A 10 17.20 -4.41 -1.56
C LEU A 10 15.96 -3.54 -1.37
N TYR A 11 16.00 -2.68 -0.36
CA TYR A 11 14.88 -1.83 0.00
C TYR A 11 15.25 -0.36 -0.14
N ARG A 12 14.34 0.44 -0.70
CA ARG A 12 14.45 1.90 -0.75
C ARG A 12 13.14 2.53 -0.32
N SER A 13 13.17 3.33 0.74
CA SER A 13 12.04 4.17 1.15
C SER A 13 12.20 5.58 0.57
N LEU A 14 11.11 6.15 0.06
CA LEU A 14 11.07 7.52 -0.45
C LEU A 14 9.70 8.17 -0.21
N ILE A 15 9.68 9.49 -0.30
CA ILE A 15 8.48 10.30 -0.30
C ILE A 15 8.45 11.03 -1.64
N LEU A 16 7.36 10.89 -2.39
CA LEU A 16 7.15 11.60 -3.64
C LEU A 16 6.77 13.06 -3.38
N ASP A 17 6.83 13.91 -4.41
CA ASP A 17 6.49 15.34 -4.29
C ASP A 17 5.04 15.59 -3.83
N ASN A 18 4.13 14.63 -4.09
CA ASN A 18 2.75 14.64 -3.59
C ASN A 18 2.59 14.07 -2.17
N GLN A 19 3.70 13.88 -1.45
CA GLN A 19 3.78 13.36 -0.09
C GLN A 19 3.43 11.87 0.09
N LEU A 20 3.24 11.12 -1.01
CA LEU A 20 3.02 9.68 -0.93
C LEU A 20 4.29 8.97 -0.45
N LYS A 21 4.14 8.16 0.60
CA LYS A 21 5.22 7.33 1.14
C LYS A 21 5.29 6.02 0.35
N VAL A 22 6.45 5.70 -0.19
CA VAL A 22 6.67 4.53 -1.05
C VAL A 22 7.84 3.72 -0.50
N ILE A 23 7.68 2.40 -0.54
CA ILE A 23 8.76 1.43 -0.33
C ILE A 23 8.95 0.67 -1.63
N LEU A 24 10.14 0.78 -2.20
CA LEU A 24 10.59 -0.04 -3.33
C LEU A 24 11.31 -1.26 -2.78
N VAL A 25 10.95 -2.43 -3.27
CA VAL A 25 11.59 -3.71 -2.96
C VAL A 25 12.14 -4.27 -4.28
N GLN A 26 13.44 -4.51 -4.31
CA GLN A 26 14.09 -5.19 -5.42
C GLN A 26 14.51 -6.58 -4.95
N ASP A 27 13.93 -7.58 -5.62
CA ASP A 27 14.28 -8.99 -5.50
C ASP A 27 14.72 -9.44 -6.90
N SER A 28 15.98 -9.90 -7.05
CA SER A 28 16.52 -10.35 -8.34
C SER A 28 15.97 -11.71 -8.78
N GLU A 29 15.47 -12.51 -7.83
CA GLU A 29 14.97 -13.86 -8.06
C GLU A 29 13.43 -13.89 -8.20
N ALA A 30 12.76 -12.73 -8.03
CA ALA A 30 11.31 -12.65 -8.10
C ALA A 30 10.78 -13.04 -9.49
N THR A 31 10.01 -14.13 -9.53
CA THR A 31 9.33 -14.59 -10.76
C THR A 31 8.09 -13.76 -11.11
N ARG A 32 7.59 -12.96 -10.16
CA ARG A 32 6.44 -12.06 -10.32
C ARG A 32 6.66 -10.78 -9.55
N SER A 33 6.27 -9.66 -10.16
CA SER A 33 6.19 -8.37 -9.48
C SER A 33 4.83 -8.20 -8.79
N ALA A 34 4.80 -7.40 -7.73
CA ALA A 34 3.59 -7.03 -7.03
C ALA A 34 3.64 -5.56 -6.60
N ALA A 35 2.46 -4.97 -6.41
CA ALA A 35 2.30 -3.65 -5.84
C ALA A 35 1.07 -3.65 -4.93
N SER A 36 1.11 -2.82 -3.89
CA SER A 36 -0.04 -2.56 -3.02
C SER A 36 -0.09 -1.08 -2.68
N LEU A 37 -1.30 -0.57 -2.47
CA LEU A 37 -1.55 0.81 -2.05
C LEU A 37 -2.57 0.77 -0.93
N ALA A 38 -2.30 1.51 0.14
CA ALA A 38 -3.22 1.68 1.26
C ALA A 38 -3.58 3.15 1.40
N VAL A 39 -4.88 3.43 1.50
CA VAL A 39 -5.39 4.74 1.89
C VAL A 39 -5.75 4.67 3.37
N ARG A 40 -5.37 5.69 4.14
CA ARG A 40 -5.64 5.75 5.59
C ARG A 40 -7.06 6.26 5.86
N VAL A 41 -8.06 5.60 5.29
CA VAL A 41 -9.49 5.78 5.55
C VAL A 41 -10.19 4.42 5.39
N GLY A 42 -11.33 4.21 6.04
CA GLY A 42 -12.09 2.97 5.92
C GLY A 42 -13.52 3.10 6.44
N HIS A 43 -14.15 1.97 6.77
CA HIS A 43 -15.56 1.95 7.20
C HIS A 43 -15.85 2.77 8.49
N PHE A 44 -14.83 3.02 9.32
CA PHE A 44 -14.99 3.91 10.49
C PHE A 44 -15.17 5.38 10.10
N ASP A 45 -14.85 5.72 8.85
CA ASP A 45 -15.01 7.05 8.26
C ASP A 45 -16.26 7.15 7.37
N ASP A 46 -17.10 6.11 7.35
CA ASP A 46 -18.35 6.14 6.58
C ASP A 46 -19.29 7.24 7.12
N PRO A 47 -19.96 8.01 6.25
CA PRO A 47 -21.01 8.93 6.68
C PRO A 47 -22.11 8.18 7.44
N ALA A 48 -22.64 8.79 8.49
CA ALA A 48 -23.68 8.17 9.33
C ALA A 48 -24.96 7.79 8.55
N ASP A 49 -25.24 8.45 7.42
CA ASP A 49 -26.36 8.17 6.53
C ASP A 49 -26.00 7.20 5.38
N ARG A 50 -24.75 6.72 5.30
CA ARG A 50 -24.22 5.89 4.20
C ARG A 50 -23.17 4.89 4.69
N GLU A 51 -23.58 3.99 5.57
CA GLU A 51 -22.75 2.87 6.01
C GLU A 51 -22.35 1.97 4.81
N GLY A 52 -21.10 1.52 4.79
CA GLY A 52 -20.55 0.68 3.72
C GLY A 52 -20.03 1.46 2.51
N LEU A 53 -20.00 2.80 2.55
CA LEU A 53 -19.55 3.63 1.44
C LEU A 53 -18.07 3.40 1.09
N ALA A 54 -17.18 3.29 2.08
CA ALA A 54 -15.76 3.02 1.85
C ALA A 54 -15.54 1.69 1.12
N HIS A 55 -16.24 0.64 1.56
CA HIS A 55 -16.19 -0.68 0.94
C HIS A 55 -16.84 -0.69 -0.45
N PHE A 56 -17.96 0.03 -0.62
CA PHE A 56 -18.58 0.18 -1.92
C PHE A 56 -17.65 0.91 -2.91
N LEU A 57 -16.95 1.95 -2.46
CA LEU A 57 -15.95 2.65 -3.27
C LEU A 57 -14.79 1.73 -3.67
N GLU A 58 -14.29 0.89 -2.77
CA GLU A 58 -13.29 -0.14 -3.08
C GLU A 58 -13.75 -1.04 -4.23
N HIS A 59 -15.01 -1.50 -4.17
CA HIS A 59 -15.63 -2.30 -5.23
C HIS A 59 -15.90 -1.53 -6.53
N MET A 60 -15.95 -0.19 -6.53
CA MET A 60 -16.12 0.58 -7.77
C MET A 60 -14.79 0.87 -8.49
N LEU A 61 -13.65 0.65 -7.82
CA LEU A 61 -12.33 0.83 -8.42
C LEU A 61 -11.87 -0.37 -9.26
N PHE A 62 -12.52 -1.53 -9.13
CA PHE A 62 -12.17 -2.79 -9.78
C PHE A 62 -13.40 -3.59 -10.17
#